data_AF-A0A497H3W3-F1
#
_entry.id   AF-A0A497H3W3-F1
#
_cell.length_a   1.000
_cell.length_b   1.000
_cell.length_c   1.000
_cell.angle_alpha   90.00
_cell.angle_beta   90.00
_cell.angle_gamma   90.00
#
_symmetry.space_group_name_H-M   'P 1'
#
loop_
_entity.id
_entity.type
_entity.pdbx_description
1 polymer ?
#
loop_
_entity_poly.entity_id
_entity_poly.type
_entity_poly.pdbx_seq_one_letter_code
_entity_poly.pdbx_strand_id
1 'polypeptide(L)' 'MLAFAQILTFAITAITSVPLLVSYLRDVDPMNPIFIHLHVWFGLAFIIVALVKMSERRKLILNQLGLK' A
#
# COMPACT_ATOMS: atom_id res chain seq x y z
N MET A 1 -15.31 0.98 -5.39
CA MET A 1 -14.16 0.32 -6.06
C MET A 1 -12.82 0.68 -5.42
N LEU A 2 -12.48 1.97 -5.25
CA LEU A 2 -11.20 2.39 -4.62
C LEU A 2 -10.94 1.80 -3.22
N ALA A 3 -11.97 1.71 -2.37
CA ALA A 3 -11.83 1.10 -1.04
C ALA A 3 -11.46 -0.39 -1.09
N PHE A 4 -12.04 -1.14 -2.02
CA PHE A 4 -11.71 -2.56 -2.21
C PHE A 4 -10.28 -2.75 -2.71
N ALA A 5 -9.86 -1.95 -3.69
CA ALA A 5 -8.47 -1.95 -4.17
C ALA A 5 -7.47 -1.62 -3.06
N GLN A 6 -7.81 -0.67 -2.17
CA GLN A 6 -6.97 -0.34 -1.02
C GLN A 6 -6.86 -1.50 -0.02
N ILE A 7 -7.97 -2.18 0.29
CA ILE A 7 -7.95 -3.35 1.20
C ILE A 7 -7.14 -4.49 0.59
N LEU A 8 -7.32 -4.75 -0.70
CA LEU A 8 -6.60 -5.82 -1.41
C LEU A 8 -5.09 -5.55 -1.46
N THR A 9 -4.69 -4.34 -1.86
CA THR A 9 -3.27 -3.95 -1.92
C THR A 9 -2.63 -3.97 -0.54
N PHE A 10 -3.34 -3.52 0.50
CA PHE A 10 -2.88 -3.62 1.88
C PHE A 10 -2.71 -5.08 2.34
N ALA A 11 -3.71 -5.93 2.11
CA ALA A 11 -3.67 -7.33 2.52
C ALA A 11 -2.49 -8.08 1.87
N ILE A 12 -2.27 -7.89 0.57
CA ILE A 12 -1.14 -8.50 -0.14
C ILE A 12 0.19 -7.98 0.41
N THR A 13 0.30 -6.68 0.66
CA THR A 13 1.51 -6.06 1.23
C THR A 13 1.80 -6.61 2.63
N ALA A 14 0.78 -6.76 3.48
CA ALA A 14 0.90 -7.30 4.83
C ALA A 14 1.24 -8.80 4.84
N ILE A 15 0.68 -9.59 3.92
CA ILE A 15 1.02 -11.02 3.80
C ILE A 15 2.45 -11.19 3.33
N THR A 16 2.89 -10.39 2.34
CA THR A 16 4.24 -10.46 1.78
C THR A 16 5.31 -9.90 2.72
N SER A 17 4.97 -9.06 3.70
CA SER A 17 5.92 -8.59 4.70
C SER A 17 6.37 -9.70 5.65
N VAL A 18 5.53 -10.70 5.93
CA VAL A 18 5.87 -11.80 6.84
C VAL A 18 7.10 -12.60 6.37
N PRO A 19 7.13 -13.18 5.16
CA PRO A 19 8.30 -13.94 4.71
C PRO A 19 9.55 -13.06 4.54
N LEU A 20 9.39 -11.79 4.15
CA LEU A 20 10.50 -10.84 4.07
C LEU A 20 11.08 -10.52 5.44
N LEU A 21 10.22 -10.29 6.45
CA LEU A 21 10.64 -10.07 7.83
C LEU A 21 11.35 -11.31 8.39
N VAL A 22 10.83 -12.51 8.13
CA VAL A 22 11.49 -13.76 8.56
C VAL A 22 12.86 -13.91 7.90
N SER A 23 12.99 -13.61 6.61
CA SER A 23 14.27 -13.70 5.90
C SER A 23 15.28 -12.69 6.46
N TYR A 24 14.83 -11.46 6.72
CA TYR A 24 15.62 -10.41 7.37
C TYR A 24 16.10 -10.82 8.78
N LEU A 25 15.21 -11.36 9.62
CA LEU A 25 15.56 -11.79 10.98
C LEU A 25 16.52 -12.98 11.02
N ARG A 26 16.54 -13.79 9.96
CA ARG A 26 17.45 -14.93 9.84
C ARG A 26 18.78 -14.57 9.17
N ASP A 27 18.95 -13.32 8.74
CA ASP A 27 20.10 -12.86 7.96
C ASP A 27 20.38 -13.76 6.74
N VAL A 28 19.29 -14.20 6.09
CA VAL A 28 19.35 -15.01 4.87
C VAL A 28 18.69 -14.27 3.71
N ASP A 29 19.17 -14.55 2.50
CA ASP A 29 18.53 -14.05 1.30
C ASP A 29 17.08 -14.52 1.19
N PRO A 30 16.16 -13.67 0.69
CA PRO A 30 14.77 -14.04 0.50
C PRO A 30 14.65 -15.29 -0.38
N MET A 31 13.98 -16.32 0.14
CA MET A 31 13.90 -17.64 -0.48
C MET A 31 13.31 -17.61 -1.90
N ASN A 32 12.53 -16.57 -2.23
CA ASN A 32 12.09 -16.31 -3.60
C ASN A 32 11.98 -14.79 -3.84
N PRO A 33 12.66 -14.24 -4.87
CA PRO A 33 12.62 -12.81 -5.20
C PRO A 33 11.22 -12.31 -5.56
N ILE A 34 10.29 -13.20 -5.92
CA ILE A 34 8.90 -12.82 -6.20
C ILE A 34 8.23 -12.09 -5.02
N PHE A 35 8.54 -12.46 -3.78
CA PHE A 35 7.96 -11.82 -2.60
C PHE A 35 8.40 -10.37 -2.46
N ILE A 36 9.65 -10.07 -2.83
CA ILE A 36 10.18 -8.70 -2.84
C ILE A 36 9.40 -7.87 -3.86
N HIS A 37 9.29 -8.37 -5.09
CA HIS A 37 8.56 -7.66 -6.15
C HIS A 37 7.09 -7.44 -5.79
N LEU A 38 6.42 -8.48 -5.27
CA LEU A 38 5.01 -8.39 -4.89
C LEU A 38 4.84 -7.37 -3.75
N HIS A 39 5.69 -7.39 -2.73
CA HIS A 39 5.61 -6.44 -1.62
C HIS A 39 5.82 -5.00 -2.08
N VAL A 40 6.86 -4.74 -2.88
CA VAL A 40 7.20 -3.38 -3.33
C VAL A 40 6.13 -2.81 -4.25
N TRP A 41 5.69 -3.59 -5.26
CA TRP A 41 4.70 -3.09 -6.23
C TRP A 41 3.32 -2.88 -5.61
N PHE A 42 2.86 -3.82 -4.77
CA PHE A 42 1.57 -3.65 -4.08
C PHE A 42 1.63 -2.58 -2.99
N GLY A 43 2.76 -2.43 -2.31
CA GLY A 43 2.99 -1.34 -1.36
C GLY A 43 2.95 0.03 -2.05
N LEU A 44 3.59 0.16 -3.21
CA LEU A 44 3.54 1.38 -4.02
C LEU A 44 2.12 1.70 -4.49
N ALA A 45 1.40 0.70 -5.01
CA ALA A 45 0.01 0.86 -5.44
C ALA A 45 -0.90 1.28 -4.27
N PHE A 46 -0.70 0.71 -3.07
CA PHE A 46 -1.41 1.09 -1.86
C PHE A 46 -1.18 2.57 -1.51
N ILE A 47 0.07 3.04 -1.55
CA ILE A 47 0.42 4.45 -1.27
C ILE A 47 -0.27 5.38 -2.27
N ILE A 48 -0.22 5.05 -3.58
CA ILE A 48 -0.86 5.87 -4.62
C ILE A 48 -2.37 5.97 -4.38
N VAL A 49 -3.04 4.85 -4.12
CA VAL A 49 -4.49 4.84 -3.84
C VAL A 49 -4.82 5.65 -2.58
N ALA A 50 -4.00 5.55 -1.53
CA ALA A 50 -4.17 6.32 -0.30
C ALA A 50 -4.05 7.84 -0.56
N LEU A 51 -3.06 8.25 -1.35
CA LEU A 51 -2.86 9.65 -1.72
C LEU A 51 -4.01 10.21 -2.55
N VAL A 52 -4.52 9.45 -3.51
CA VAL A 52 -5.70 9.84 -4.32
C VAL A 52 -6.90 10.06 -3.41
N LYS A 53 -7.20 9.12 -2.50
CA LYS A 53 -8.31 9.26 -1.54
C LYS A 53 -8.14 10.45 -0.60
N MET A 54 -6.92 10.71 -0.13
CA MET A 54 -6.64 11.86 0.71
C MET A 54 -6.85 13.17 -0.05
N SER A 55 -6.43 13.23 -1.31
CA SER A 55 -6.62 14.39 -2.19
C SER A 55 -8.11 14.66 -2.49
N GLU A 56 -8.89 13.62 -2.82
CA GLU A 56 -10.33 13.72 -3.01
C GLU A 56 -11.05 14.23 -1.75
N ARG A 57 -10.69 13.68 -0.58
CA ARG A 57 -11.25 14.11 0.70
C ARG A 57 -10.90 15.56 1.02
N ARG A 58 -9.65 15.98 0.77
CA ARG A 58 -9.20 17.36 0.97
C ARG A 58 -9.97 18.33 0.06
N LYS A 59 -10.15 17.99 -1.23
CA LYS A 59 -10.95 18.80 -2.17
C LYS A 59 -12.40 18.94 -1.72
N LEU A 60 -13.00 17.85 -1.24
CA LEU A 60 -14.36 17.88 -0.68
C LEU A 60 -14.47 18.85 0.50
N ILE A 61 -13.51 18.80 1.42
CA ILE A 61 -13.49 19.69 2.60
C ILE A 61 -13.32 21.16 2.18
N LEU A 62 -12.38 21.46 1.28
CA LEU A 62 -12.15 22.82 0.79
C LEU A 62 -13.40 23.40 0.09
N ASN A 63 -14.06 22.58 -0.74
CA ASN A 63 -15.32 22.95 -1.38
C ASN A 63 -16.44 23.21 -0.34
N GLN A 64 -16.53 22.41 0.72
CA GLN A 64 -17.51 22.63 1.81
C GLN A 64 -17.23 23.91 2.60
N LEU A 65 -15.97 24.35 2.69
CA LEU A 65 -15.57 25.57 3.36
C LEU A 65 -15.64 26.82 2.45
N GLY A 66 -16.06 26.67 1.18
CA GLY A 66 -16.12 27.78 0.22
C GLY A 66 -14.76 28.31 -0.24
N LEU A 67 -13.68 27.62 0.11
CA LEU A 67 -12.31 27.95 -0.27
C LEU A 67 -11.98 27.17 -1.55
N LYS A 68 -12.17 27.80 -2.71
CA LYS A 68 -11.82 27.23 -4.03
C LYS A 68 -10.34 27.38 -4.34
#